data_AF-D3CTB7-F1
#
_entry.id   AF-D3CTB7-F1
#
_cell.length_a   1.000
_cell.length_b   1.000
_cell.length_c   1.000
_cell.angle_alpha   90.00
_cell.angle_beta   90.00
_cell.angle_gamma   90.00
#
_symmetry.space_group_name_H-M   'P 1'
#
loop_
_entity.id
_entity.type
_entity.pdbx_description
1 polymer ?
#
loop_
_entity_poly.entity_id
_entity_poly.type
_entity_poly.pdbx_seq_one_letter_code
_entity_poly.pdbx_strand_id
1 'polypeptide(L)'
;DQDLPGQHHLLIRRNITTGEYAFYRTHHPTPVPLATYVRVAGIRWNVEDDFQSSKELAALDEHQVRRWTSWHRWTLLAMLAHAFLAVTTARAHDTEPADGLIPLTVNEVRHLIIQLAMPRPAPAAGFVLAWSRWRRRHQARAQISHYHRQAEALQLN
;
A
#
# COMPACT_ATOMS: atom_id res chain seq x y z
N ASP A 1 13.06 -23.48 -25.40
CA ASP A 1 11.81 -23.44 -24.63
C ASP A 1 10.94 -24.61 -25.02
N GLN A 2 10.78 -25.58 -24.12
CA GLN A 2 9.85 -26.69 -24.30
C GLN A 2 8.42 -26.14 -24.22
N ASP A 3 7.61 -26.39 -25.25
CA ASP A 3 6.18 -26.13 -25.24
C ASP A 3 5.55 -26.85 -24.04
N LEU A 4 5.23 -26.09 -23.00
CA LEU A 4 4.38 -26.58 -21.93
C LEU A 4 3.04 -26.99 -22.56
N PRO A 5 2.51 -28.20 -22.28
CA PRO A 5 1.22 -28.60 -22.81
C PRO A 5 0.14 -27.62 -22.33
N GLY A 6 -0.64 -27.08 -23.27
CA GLY A 6 -1.66 -26.07 -22.98
C GLY A 6 -2.16 -25.35 -24.22
N GLN A 7 -3.08 -24.41 -24.02
CA GLN A 7 -3.62 -23.54 -25.06
C GLN A 7 -3.15 -22.10 -24.85
N HIS A 8 -2.66 -21.49 -25.93
CA HIS A 8 -2.30 -20.08 -25.96
C HIS A 8 -3.40 -19.30 -26.69
N HIS A 9 -3.93 -18.25 -26.05
CA HIS A 9 -4.91 -17.36 -26.67
C HIS A 9 -4.44 -15.91 -26.58
N LEU A 10 -4.76 -15.13 -27.62
CA LEU A 10 -4.62 -13.67 -27.60
C LEU A 10 -5.98 -13.05 -27.27
N LEU A 11 -6.12 -12.50 -26.07
CA LEU A 11 -7.31 -11.77 -25.66
C LEU A 11 -7.17 -10.31 -26.11
N ILE A 12 -8.15 -9.83 -26.89
CA ILE A 12 -8.25 -8.45 -27.35
C ILE A 12 -9.44 -7.82 -26.64
N ARG A 13 -9.19 -6.76 -25.86
CA ARG A 13 -10.24 -6.00 -25.17
C ARG A 13 -10.33 -4.61 -25.79
N ARG A 14 -11.52 -4.19 -26.18
CA ARG A 14 -11.81 -2.84 -26.67
C ARG A 14 -12.43 -2.00 -25.57
N ASN A 15 -11.92 -0.79 -25.36
CA ASN A 15 -12.56 0.21 -24.53
C ASN A 15 -13.81 0.74 -25.25
N ILE A 16 -14.97 0.70 -24.60
CA ILE A 16 -16.24 1.11 -25.20
C ILE A 16 -16.37 2.63 -25.39
N THR A 17 -15.62 3.41 -24.62
CA THR A 17 -15.65 4.89 -24.63
C THR A 17 -14.55 5.46 -25.53
N THR A 18 -13.29 5.01 -25.33
CA THR A 18 -12.14 5.53 -26.09
C THR A 18 -11.89 4.78 -27.40
N GLY A 19 -12.46 3.58 -27.55
CA GLY A 19 -12.22 2.72 -28.71
C GLY A 19 -10.85 2.03 -28.73
N GLU A 20 -9.99 2.30 -27.76
CA GLU A 20 -8.64 1.74 -27.66
C GLU A 20 -8.65 0.24 -27.41
N TYR A 21 -7.58 -0.45 -27.85
CA TYR A 21 -7.41 -1.89 -27.68
C TYR A 21 -6.31 -2.22 -26.69
N ALA A 22 -6.59 -3.17 -25.80
CA ALA A 22 -5.61 -3.83 -24.94
C ALA A 22 -5.44 -5.28 -25.38
N PHE A 23 -4.19 -5.74 -25.44
CA PHE A 23 -3.80 -7.07 -25.90
C PHE A 23 -3.20 -7.86 -24.75
N TYR A 24 -3.68 -9.09 -24.53
CA TYR A 24 -3.17 -9.97 -23.48
C TYR A 24 -2.83 -11.35 -24.07
N ARG A 25 -1.58 -11.78 -23.90
CA ARG A 25 -1.19 -13.17 -24.17
C ARG A 25 -1.57 -14.02 -22.95
N THR A 26 -2.40 -15.03 -23.17
CA THR A 26 -2.91 -15.91 -22.13
C THR A 26 -2.47 -17.35 -22.39
N HIS A 27 -2.27 -18.10 -21.31
CA HIS A 27 -1.93 -19.52 -21.36
C HIS A 27 -2.75 -20.24 -20.28
N HIS A 28 -3.33 -21.39 -20.61
CA HIS A 28 -3.96 -22.27 -19.64
C HIS A 28 -3.67 -23.74 -20.02
N PRO A 29 -3.35 -24.61 -19.05
CA PRO A 29 -3.01 -26.02 -19.33
C PRO A 29 -4.19 -26.83 -19.90
N THR A 30 -5.43 -26.40 -19.64
CA THR A 30 -6.67 -27.01 -20.14
C THR A 30 -7.58 -25.97 -20.81
N PRO A 31 -8.58 -26.38 -21.62
CA PRO A 31 -9.55 -25.43 -22.17
C PRO A 31 -10.37 -24.76 -21.06
N VAL A 32 -10.45 -23.42 -21.07
CA VAL A 32 -11.32 -22.64 -20.17
C VAL A 32 -12.18 -21.64 -20.95
N PRO A 33 -13.37 -21.29 -20.46
CA PRO A 33 -14.23 -20.31 -21.12
C PRO A 33 -13.57 -18.93 -21.24
N LEU A 34 -13.95 -18.16 -22.28
CA LEU A 34 -13.52 -16.77 -22.47
C LEU A 34 -13.73 -15.91 -21.23
N ALA A 35 -14.85 -16.13 -20.51
CA ALA A 35 -15.17 -15.45 -19.27
C ALA A 35 -14.07 -15.57 -18.21
N THR A 36 -13.36 -16.70 -18.15
CA THR A 36 -12.24 -16.89 -17.22
C THR A 36 -11.06 -15.99 -17.59
N TYR A 37 -10.70 -15.90 -18.87
CA TYR A 37 -9.63 -14.99 -19.34
C TYR A 37 -9.99 -13.52 -19.09
N VAL A 38 -11.24 -13.14 -19.36
CA VAL A 38 -11.75 -11.78 -19.09
C VAL A 38 -11.68 -11.46 -17.60
N ARG A 39 -12.10 -12.37 -16.73
CA ARG A 39 -12.02 -12.20 -15.27
C ARG A 39 -10.59 -11.99 -14.81
N VAL A 40 -9.64 -12.84 -15.23
CA VAL A 40 -8.23 -12.73 -14.85
C VAL A 40 -7.62 -11.41 -15.36
N ALA A 41 -7.90 -11.03 -16.61
CA ALA A 41 -7.46 -9.76 -17.16
C ALA A 41 -8.04 -8.55 -16.40
N GLY A 42 -9.27 -8.67 -15.88
CA GLY A 42 -9.93 -7.66 -15.04
C GLY A 42 -9.29 -7.52 -13.65
N ILE A 43 -8.95 -8.64 -13.00
CA ILE A 43 -8.35 -8.65 -11.65
C ILE A 43 -6.98 -7.93 -11.62
N ARG A 44 -6.28 -7.82 -12.76
CA ARG A 44 -5.01 -7.08 -12.84
C ARG A 44 -5.10 -5.66 -12.28
N TRP A 45 -6.24 -4.98 -12.45
CA TRP A 45 -6.42 -3.64 -11.90
C TRP A 45 -6.47 -3.65 -10.37
N ASN A 46 -7.09 -4.67 -9.77
CA ASN A 46 -7.17 -4.82 -8.32
C ASN A 46 -5.77 -4.91 -7.69
N VAL A 47 -4.78 -5.47 -8.41
CA VAL A 47 -3.40 -5.50 -7.91
C VAL A 47 -2.84 -4.09 -7.74
N GLU A 48 -3.07 -3.20 -8.71
CA GLU A 48 -2.64 -1.80 -8.60
C GLU A 48 -3.36 -1.11 -7.45
N ASP A 49 -4.68 -1.33 -7.34
CA ASP A 49 -5.51 -0.76 -6.28
C ASP A 49 -5.04 -1.23 -4.88
N ASP A 50 -4.75 -2.53 -4.72
CA ASP A 50 -4.20 -3.12 -3.50
C ASP A 50 -2.81 -2.53 -3.16
N PHE A 51 -1.96 -2.29 -4.17
CA PHE A 51 -0.66 -1.65 -3.97
C PHE A 51 -0.80 -0.20 -3.51
N GLN A 52 -1.73 0.57 -4.08
CA GLN A 52 -1.98 1.94 -3.64
C GLN A 52 -2.59 1.96 -2.24
N SER A 53 -3.59 1.11 -1.99
CA SER A 53 -4.20 0.96 -0.67
C SER A 53 -3.20 0.54 0.40
N SER A 54 -2.25 -0.35 0.06
CA SER A 54 -1.16 -0.75 0.97
C SER A 54 -0.23 0.40 1.35
N LYS A 55 0.06 1.32 0.42
CA LYS A 55 0.85 2.52 0.73
C LYS A 55 0.09 3.43 1.69
N GLU A 56 -1.15 3.74 1.36
CA GLU A 56 -1.98 4.67 2.14
C GLU A 56 -2.34 4.14 3.53
N LEU A 57 -2.69 2.85 3.63
CA LEU A 57 -3.26 2.26 4.85
C LEU A 57 -2.22 1.55 5.73
N ALA A 58 -1.14 1.05 5.12
CA ALA A 58 -0.12 0.24 5.81
C ALA A 58 1.31 0.78 5.65
N ALA A 59 1.46 2.00 5.12
CA ALA A 59 2.75 2.70 5.03
C ALA A 59 3.82 1.94 4.23
N LEU A 60 3.40 1.21 3.18
CA LEU A 60 4.28 0.36 2.38
C LEU A 60 5.50 1.11 1.81
N ASP A 61 5.35 2.39 1.48
CA ASP A 61 6.38 3.27 0.90
C ASP A 61 7.01 4.26 1.89
N GLU A 62 6.65 4.24 3.18
CA GLU A 62 7.21 5.17 4.18
C GLU A 62 8.60 4.76 4.72
N HIS A 63 9.19 3.67 4.21
CA HIS A 63 10.52 3.23 4.62
C HIS A 63 11.63 4.10 4.02
N GLN A 64 12.67 4.41 4.80
CA GLN A 64 13.80 5.25 4.34
C GLN A 64 14.82 4.53 3.43
N VAL A 65 14.58 3.27 3.05
CA VAL A 65 15.36 2.40 2.14
C VAL A 65 16.89 2.46 2.33
N ARG A 66 17.35 2.47 3.59
CA ARG A 66 18.80 2.61 3.89
C ARG A 66 19.58 1.29 3.90
N ARG A 67 18.92 0.17 4.18
CA ARG A 67 19.53 -1.18 4.27
C ARG A 67 18.55 -2.24 3.81
N TRP A 68 19.04 -3.24 3.08
CA TRP A 68 18.22 -4.35 2.57
C TRP A 68 17.38 -5.03 3.66
N THR A 69 18.01 -5.44 4.77
CA THR A 69 17.32 -6.16 5.85
C THR A 69 16.22 -5.34 6.51
N SER A 70 16.44 -4.03 6.64
CA SER A 70 15.44 -3.12 7.20
C SER A 70 14.28 -2.91 6.23
N TRP A 71 14.59 -2.70 4.94
CA TRP A 71 13.58 -2.57 3.89
C TRP A 71 12.73 -3.84 3.79
N HIS A 72 13.37 -5.00 3.69
CA HIS A 72 12.67 -6.28 3.57
C HIS A 72 11.72 -6.56 4.74
N ARG A 73 12.18 -6.34 5.99
CA ARG A 73 11.34 -6.50 7.18
C ARG A 73 10.17 -5.51 7.19
N TRP A 74 10.41 -4.26 6.80
CA TRP A 74 9.35 -3.25 6.72
C TRP A 74 8.29 -3.64 5.68
N THR A 75 8.72 -3.94 4.46
CA THR A 75 7.85 -4.35 3.36
C THR A 75 7.00 -5.55 3.75
N LEU A 76 7.59 -6.58 4.36
CA LEU A 76 6.84 -7.73 4.86
C LEU A 76 5.79 -7.35 5.91
N LEU A 77 6.14 -6.51 6.89
CA LEU A 77 5.20 -6.08 7.92
C LEU A 77 4.06 -5.23 7.35
N ALA A 78 4.36 -4.30 6.44
CA ALA A 78 3.35 -3.48 5.76
C ALA A 78 2.40 -4.33 4.92
N MET A 79 2.92 -5.26 4.11
CA MET A 79 2.11 -6.20 3.33
C MET A 79 1.25 -7.10 4.22
N LEU A 80 1.81 -7.60 5.33
CA LEU A 80 1.07 -8.43 6.28
C LEU A 80 -0.04 -7.64 6.98
N ALA A 81 0.22 -6.41 7.39
CA ALA A 81 -0.78 -5.53 7.99
C ALA A 81 -1.92 -5.23 7.00
N HIS A 82 -1.60 -4.90 5.75
CA HIS A 82 -2.62 -4.69 4.72
C HIS A 82 -3.43 -5.96 4.44
N ALA A 83 -2.77 -7.12 4.30
CA ALA A 83 -3.46 -8.39 4.11
C ALA A 83 -4.40 -8.72 5.28
N PHE A 84 -3.99 -8.45 6.51
CA PHE A 84 -4.85 -8.61 7.69
C PHE A 84 -6.09 -7.72 7.60
N LEU A 85 -5.95 -6.45 7.23
CA LEU A 85 -7.07 -5.53 7.05
C LEU A 85 -8.00 -6.00 5.92
N ALA A 86 -7.44 -6.37 4.76
CA ALA A 86 -8.21 -6.83 3.60
C ALA A 86 -9.01 -8.12 3.92
N VAL A 87 -8.39 -9.10 4.57
CA VAL A 87 -9.06 -10.35 4.98
C VAL A 87 -10.13 -10.10 6.04
N THR A 88 -9.87 -9.21 7.00
CA THR A 88 -10.86 -8.85 8.03
C THR A 88 -12.06 -8.15 7.40
N THR A 89 -11.80 -7.27 6.43
CA THR A 89 -12.84 -6.59 5.65
C THR A 89 -13.66 -7.62 4.87
N ALA A 90 -13.01 -8.50 4.09
CA ALA A 90 -13.68 -9.54 3.32
C ALA A 90 -14.56 -10.45 4.19
N ARG A 91 -14.09 -10.82 5.39
CA ARG A 91 -14.91 -11.58 6.36
C ARG A 91 -16.09 -10.79 6.89
N ALA A 92 -15.96 -9.48 7.07
CA ALA A 92 -17.07 -8.65 7.51
C ALA A 92 -18.14 -8.49 6.42
N HIS A 93 -17.77 -8.58 5.15
CA HIS A 93 -18.71 -8.57 4.02
C HIS A 93 -19.60 -9.82 3.94
N ASP A 94 -19.25 -10.92 4.62
CA ASP A 94 -20.12 -12.10 4.73
C ASP A 94 -21.38 -11.81 5.59
N THR A 95 -21.39 -10.69 6.31
CA THR A 95 -22.54 -10.20 7.07
C THR A 95 -23.19 -9.04 6.30
N GLU A 96 -24.51 -9.10 6.11
CA GLU A 96 -25.21 -7.97 5.49
C GLU A 96 -25.08 -6.72 6.37
N PRO A 97 -24.77 -5.56 5.75
CA PRO A 97 -24.71 -4.30 6.50
C PRO A 97 -26.10 -3.96 7.05
N ALA A 98 -26.13 -3.27 8.18
CA ALA A 98 -27.39 -2.75 8.70
C ALA A 98 -28.05 -1.80 7.69
N ASP A 99 -29.38 -1.66 7.78
CA ASP A 99 -30.15 -0.87 6.83
C ASP A 99 -29.62 0.58 6.74
N GLY A 100 -29.41 1.05 5.51
CA GLY A 100 -28.83 2.35 5.21
C GLY A 100 -27.29 2.45 5.33
N LEU A 101 -26.56 1.37 5.64
CA LEU A 101 -25.09 1.38 5.68
C LEU A 101 -24.47 0.73 4.45
N ILE A 102 -23.33 1.27 4.01
CA ILE A 102 -22.46 0.56 3.08
C ILE A 102 -21.69 -0.54 3.81
N PRO A 103 -21.23 -1.59 3.11
CA PRO A 103 -20.31 -2.55 3.68
C PRO A 103 -19.03 -1.90 4.20
N LEU A 104 -18.42 -2.50 5.24
CA LEU A 104 -17.18 -1.99 5.80
C LEU A 104 -16.08 -1.94 4.74
N THR A 105 -15.37 -0.81 4.68
CA THR A 105 -14.19 -0.66 3.81
C THR A 105 -12.92 -1.02 4.57
N VAL A 106 -11.84 -1.32 3.85
CA VAL A 106 -10.52 -1.60 4.45
C VAL A 106 -10.05 -0.43 5.34
N ASN A 107 -10.30 0.80 4.91
CA ASN A 107 -9.97 1.98 5.70
C ASN A 107 -10.82 2.09 6.98
N GLU A 108 -12.10 1.75 6.92
CA GLU A 108 -12.97 1.78 8.09
C GLU A 108 -12.57 0.70 9.11
N VAL A 109 -12.27 -0.51 8.65
CA VAL A 109 -11.74 -1.58 9.50
C VAL A 109 -10.43 -1.14 10.17
N ARG A 110 -9.52 -0.50 9.42
CA ARG A 110 -8.28 0.06 9.98
C ARG A 110 -8.58 1.10 11.06
N HIS A 111 -9.49 2.04 10.80
CA HIS A 111 -9.88 3.05 11.78
C HIS A 111 -10.43 2.42 13.06
N LEU A 112 -11.37 1.48 12.94
CA LEU A 112 -11.97 0.79 14.08
C LEU A 112 -10.91 0.04 14.91
N ILE A 113 -10.00 -0.68 14.26
CA ILE A 113 -8.91 -1.38 14.96
C ILE A 113 -8.00 -0.39 15.70
N ILE A 114 -7.58 0.71 15.05
CA ILE A 114 -6.72 1.71 15.67
C ILE A 114 -7.41 2.33 16.90
N GLN A 115 -8.70 2.64 16.80
CA GLN A 115 -9.42 3.31 17.89
C GLN A 115 -9.80 2.38 19.03
N LEU A 116 -10.24 1.15 18.72
CA LEU A 116 -10.79 0.23 19.71
C LEU A 116 -9.74 -0.71 20.31
N ALA A 117 -8.79 -1.20 19.49
CA ALA A 117 -7.80 -2.19 19.93
C ALA A 117 -6.44 -1.54 20.29
N MET A 118 -6.17 -0.33 19.80
CA MET A 118 -4.92 0.39 20.06
C MET A 118 -5.16 1.81 20.60
N PRO A 119 -5.93 1.98 21.70
CA PRO A 119 -6.18 3.30 22.26
C PRO A 119 -4.85 3.94 22.65
N ARG A 120 -4.56 5.11 22.05
CA ARG A 120 -3.38 5.88 22.42
C ARG A 120 -3.67 6.61 23.73
N PRO A 121 -2.97 6.31 24.84
CA PRO A 121 -3.12 7.11 26.04
C PRO A 121 -2.73 8.55 25.74
N ALA A 122 -3.47 9.50 26.32
CA ALA A 122 -3.08 10.91 26.23
C ALA A 122 -1.65 11.06 26.78
N PRO A 123 -0.73 11.68 26.03
CA PRO A 123 0.65 11.82 26.49
C PRO A 123 0.67 12.69 27.74
N ALA A 124 1.33 12.22 28.79
CA ALA A 124 1.55 13.02 30.00
C ALA A 124 2.23 14.35 29.64
N ALA A 125 1.85 15.45 30.30
CA ALA A 125 2.41 16.78 30.01
C ALA A 125 3.95 16.80 30.05
N GLY A 126 4.57 16.02 30.94
CA GLY A 126 6.02 15.85 31.01
C GLY A 126 6.62 15.26 29.73
N PHE A 127 5.96 14.25 29.12
CA PHE A 127 6.37 13.68 27.84
C PHE A 127 6.28 14.72 26.72
N VAL A 128 5.18 15.49 26.66
CA VAL A 128 4.99 16.54 25.65
C VAL A 128 6.09 17.60 25.74
N LEU A 129 6.44 18.06 26.95
CA LEU A 129 7.50 19.02 27.18
C LEU A 129 8.89 18.44 26.89
N ALA A 130 9.15 17.18 27.23
CA ALA A 130 10.40 16.50 26.90
C ALA A 130 10.58 16.36 25.38
N TRP A 131 9.53 15.93 24.68
CA TRP A 131 9.50 15.80 23.23
C TRP A 131 9.70 17.15 22.52
N SER A 132 9.04 18.22 23.00
CA SER A 132 9.25 19.59 22.51
C SER A 132 10.71 20.03 22.64
N ARG A 133 11.35 19.75 23.78
CA ARG A 133 12.78 20.05 24.00
C ARG A 133 13.67 19.24 23.07
N TRP A 134 13.41 17.94 22.92
CA TRP A 134 14.19 17.08 22.02
C TRP A 134 14.10 17.55 20.56
N ARG A 135 12.88 17.81 20.06
CA ARG A 135 12.65 18.26 18.67
C ARG A 135 13.37 19.57 18.36
N ARG A 136 13.25 20.56 19.26
CA ARG A 136 13.92 21.86 19.08
C ARG A 136 15.45 21.74 19.10
N ARG A 137 16.00 20.88 19.96
CA ARG A 137 17.46 20.58 19.93
C ARG A 137 17.87 19.95 18.60
N HIS A 138 17.06 19.03 18.07
CA HIS A 138 17.34 18.39 16.79
C HIS A 138 17.26 19.38 15.62
N GLN A 139 16.25 20.26 15.61
CA GLN A 139 16.12 21.35 14.63
C GLN A 139 17.30 22.31 14.68
N ALA A 140 17.73 22.72 15.88
CA ALA A 140 18.90 23.59 16.05
C ALA A 140 20.17 22.93 15.48
N ARG A 141 20.38 21.64 15.72
CA ARG A 141 21.51 20.89 15.13
C ARG A 141 21.44 20.86 13.60
N ALA A 142 20.26 20.59 13.04
CA ALA A 142 20.07 20.57 11.58
C ALA A 142 20.32 21.95 10.95
N GLN A 143 19.85 23.02 11.60
CA GLN A 143 20.06 24.41 11.17
C GLN A 143 21.55 24.77 11.20
N ILE A 144 22.26 24.46 12.29
CA ILE A 144 23.71 24.67 12.40
C ILE A 144 24.45 23.93 11.29
N SER A 145 24.17 22.65 11.05
CA SER A 145 24.79 21.89 9.96
C SER A 145 24.45 22.40 8.56
N HIS A 146 23.26 22.98 8.36
CA HIS A 146 22.90 23.62 7.10
C HIS A 146 23.72 24.89 6.87
N TYR A 147 23.84 25.76 7.88
CA TYR A 147 24.64 26.97 7.78
C TYR A 147 26.14 26.68 7.64
N HIS A 148 26.68 25.66 8.31
CA HIS A 148 28.07 25.24 8.09
C HIS A 148 28.31 24.81 6.65
N ARG A 149 27.44 23.97 6.07
CA ARG A 149 27.56 23.56 4.66
C ARG A 149 27.42 24.74 3.69
N GLN A 150 26.55 25.70 3.98
CA GLN A 150 26.40 26.89 3.17
C GLN A 150 27.64 27.80 3.25
N ALA A 151 28.23 27.95 4.44
CA ALA A 151 29.44 28.73 4.65
C ALA A 151 30.67 28.10 3.97
N GLU A 152 30.81 26.77 4.03
CA GLU A 152 31.86 26.02 3.31
C GLU A 152 31.71 26.18 1.79
N ALA A 153 30.49 26.13 1.26
CA ALA A 153 30.23 26.34 -0.17
C ALA A 153 30.52 27.78 -0.63
N LEU A 154 30.38 28.77 0.26
CA LEU A 154 30.71 30.18 -0.01
C LEU A 154 32.22 30.47 0.10
N GLN A 155 33.00 29.65 0.81
CA GLN A 155 34.47 29.78 0.92
C GLN A 155 35.23 29.05 -0.20
N LEU A 156 34.56 28.21 -0.98
CA LEU A 156 35.11 27.46 -2.13
C LEU A 156 34.84 28.14 -3.49
N ASN A 157 34.25 29.34 -3.49
CA ASN A 157 34.09 30.26 -4.63
C ASN A 157 34.92 31.52 -4.41
#